data_AF-A0A7C9FZP6-F1
#
_entry.id   AF-A0A7C9FZP6-F1
#
_cell.length_a   1.000
_cell.length_b   1.000
_cell.length_c   1.000
_cell.angle_alpha   90.00
_cell.angle_beta   90.00
_cell.angle_gamma   90.00
#
_symmetry.space_group_name_H-M   'P 1'
#
loop_
_entity.id
_entity.type
_entity.pdbx_description
1 polymer ?
#
loop_
_entity_poly.entity_id
_entity_poly.type
_entity_poly.pdbx_seq_one_letter_code
_entity_poly.pdbx_strand_id
1 'polypeptide(L)'
;MKNLEKNYSHIKGWGIDADPKNDPTYPIKLRTDEAQKGYHWERPTQQPITTEILHSNERPNVTAVFGTPLPPKGLSGKIRRYAFQFSENSYGHWLPLLLADRVDEIEGVIDDLRQGHVPNFFAERGWKAQFKHNPKAIATKVAVGALLVTAVVAYLRRSK
;
A
#
# COMPACT_ATOMS: atom_id res chain seq x y z
N MET A 1 16.91 -22.24 27.77
CA MET A 1 16.78 -20.82 28.14
C MET A 1 18.04 -20.21 28.79
N LYS A 2 18.77 -20.91 29.69
CA LYS A 2 19.96 -20.36 30.39
C LYS A 2 21.07 -19.71 29.53
N ASN A 3 21.23 -20.11 28.26
CA ASN A 3 22.26 -19.55 27.38
C ASN A 3 21.86 -18.23 26.70
N LEU A 4 20.57 -17.90 26.62
CA LEU A 4 20.09 -16.65 25.99
C LEU A 4 20.30 -15.45 26.91
N GLU A 5 20.02 -15.59 28.21
CA GLU A 5 20.21 -14.53 29.21
C GLU A 5 21.67 -14.01 29.25
N LYS A 6 22.65 -14.91 29.12
CA LYS A 6 24.07 -14.57 29.14
C LYS A 6 24.52 -13.77 27.92
N ASN A 7 23.89 -13.98 26.76
CA ASN A 7 24.26 -13.29 25.51
C ASN A 7 23.74 -11.84 25.45
N TYR A 8 22.68 -11.51 26.20
CA TYR A 8 22.01 -10.21 26.15
C TYR A 8 22.05 -9.45 27.48
N SER A 9 22.95 -9.82 28.40
CA SER A 9 23.10 -9.19 29.72
C SER A 9 23.46 -7.70 29.66
N HIS A 10 23.91 -7.19 28.52
CA HIS A 10 24.20 -5.78 28.27
C HIS A 10 22.93 -4.93 28.04
N ILE A 11 21.80 -5.56 27.71
CA ILE A 11 20.51 -4.89 27.55
C ILE A 11 19.84 -4.84 28.91
N LYS A 12 19.80 -3.65 29.52
CA LYS A 12 19.15 -3.43 30.82
C LYS A 12 17.66 -3.77 30.71
N GLY A 13 17.22 -4.81 31.43
CA GLY A 13 15.82 -5.29 31.42
C GLY A 13 15.54 -6.45 30.45
N TRP A 14 16.55 -7.01 29.80
CA TRP A 14 16.35 -8.20 28.95
C TRP A 14 15.85 -9.40 29.76
N GLY A 15 14.79 -10.05 29.26
CA GLY A 15 14.19 -11.23 29.89
C GLY A 15 13.21 -10.93 31.02
N ILE A 16 12.89 -9.66 31.30
CA ILE A 16 11.92 -9.28 32.35
C ILE A 16 10.50 -9.82 32.09
N ASP A 17 10.11 -9.90 30.81
CA ASP A 17 8.83 -10.47 30.36
C ASP A 17 8.90 -12.00 30.15
N ALA A 18 10.09 -12.60 30.27
CA ALA A 18 10.32 -14.02 30.01
C ALA A 18 10.35 -14.87 31.29
N ASP A 19 10.26 -14.26 32.48
CA ASP A 19 10.17 -14.99 33.75
C ASP A 19 8.79 -15.66 33.84
N PRO A 20 8.71 -17.01 33.86
CA PRO A 20 7.44 -17.73 34.00
C PRO A 20 6.73 -17.44 35.33
N LYS A 21 7.47 -16.93 36.34
CA LYS A 21 6.91 -16.51 37.63
C LYS A 21 6.34 -15.09 37.61
N ASN A 22 6.61 -14.33 36.55
CA ASN A 22 6.06 -12.98 36.32
C ASN A 22 4.74 -13.03 35.52
N ASP A 23 4.14 -14.22 35.38
CA ASP A 23 2.79 -14.43 34.88
C ASP A 23 1.92 -14.99 36.02
N PRO A 24 0.95 -14.24 36.58
CA PRO A 24 0.44 -12.94 36.15
C PRO A 24 1.19 -11.73 36.74
N THR A 25 1.51 -10.75 35.90
CA THR A 25 2.08 -9.45 36.30
C THR A 25 1.07 -8.61 37.11
N TYR A 26 1.54 -7.86 38.11
CA TYR A 26 0.68 -7.04 38.98
C TYR A 26 0.24 -5.73 38.29
N PRO A 27 -1.02 -5.26 38.45
CA PRO A 27 -2.12 -5.89 39.18
C PRO A 27 -2.60 -7.18 38.51
N ILE A 28 -2.81 -8.22 39.33
CA ILE A 28 -3.08 -9.61 38.93
C ILE A 28 -4.23 -9.64 37.90
N LYS A 29 -3.87 -9.81 36.63
CA LYS A 29 -4.85 -10.13 35.59
C LYS A 29 -5.27 -11.58 35.77
N LEU A 30 -6.56 -11.82 35.98
CA LEU A 30 -7.15 -13.16 35.87
C LEU A 30 -7.00 -13.62 34.41
N ARG A 31 -5.96 -14.39 34.09
CA ARG A 31 -5.76 -14.97 32.76
C ARG A 31 -6.33 -16.38 32.75
N THR A 32 -7.24 -16.65 31.82
CA THR A 32 -7.56 -18.02 31.43
C THR A 32 -6.36 -18.58 30.66
N ASP A 33 -5.99 -19.84 30.86
CA ASP A 33 -4.86 -20.52 30.16
C ASP A 33 -5.00 -20.52 28.61
N GLU A 34 -6.14 -20.08 28.09
CA GLU A 34 -6.38 -19.79 26.67
C GLU A 34 -5.30 -18.88 26.06
N ALA A 35 -4.75 -17.95 26.83
CA ALA A 35 -3.71 -17.04 26.33
C ALA A 35 -2.33 -17.72 26.15
N GLN A 36 -2.01 -18.74 26.95
CA GLN A 36 -0.71 -19.44 26.90
C GLN A 36 -0.66 -20.56 25.86
N LYS A 37 -1.81 -21.14 25.56
CA LYS A 37 -2.01 -22.10 24.47
C LYS A 37 -1.70 -21.49 23.10
N GLY A 38 -1.73 -20.16 22.98
CA GLY A 38 -1.55 -19.49 21.70
C GLY A 38 -2.75 -19.71 20.78
N TYR A 39 -2.61 -19.30 19.53
CA TYR A 39 -3.65 -19.40 18.52
C TYR A 39 -3.87 -20.87 18.08
N HIS A 40 -4.57 -21.68 18.88
CA HIS A 40 -4.98 -23.05 18.55
C HIS A 40 -6.26 -23.14 17.70
N TRP A 41 -6.59 -22.09 16.96
CA TRP A 41 -7.73 -22.14 16.06
C TRP A 41 -7.28 -22.76 14.73
N GLU A 42 -8.16 -23.57 14.14
CA GLU A 42 -7.96 -24.08 12.79
C GLU A 42 -7.96 -22.90 11.82
N ARG A 43 -6.90 -22.77 11.01
CA ARG A 43 -6.85 -21.71 10.01
C ARG A 43 -7.92 -21.96 8.96
N PRO A 44 -8.67 -20.92 8.53
CA PRO A 44 -9.65 -21.04 7.47
C PRO A 44 -8.98 -21.48 6.19
N THR A 45 -9.73 -22.21 5.38
CA THR A 45 -9.30 -22.61 4.05
C THR A 45 -8.90 -21.39 3.23
N GLN A 46 -7.72 -21.44 2.63
CA GLN A 46 -7.21 -20.39 1.77
C GLN A 46 -8.06 -20.31 0.50
N GLN A 47 -8.54 -19.12 0.14
CA GLN A 47 -9.20 -18.95 -1.15
C GLN A 47 -8.21 -19.14 -2.31
N PRO A 48 -8.65 -19.62 -3.48
CA PRO A 48 -7.77 -19.89 -4.62
C PRO A 48 -7.09 -18.61 -5.13
N ILE A 49 -5.78 -18.68 -5.33
CA ILE A 49 -4.97 -17.59 -5.87
C ILE A 49 -4.92 -17.75 -7.39
N THR A 50 -5.71 -16.95 -8.10
CA THR A 50 -5.80 -16.98 -9.58
C THR A 50 -5.02 -15.86 -10.26
N THR A 51 -4.63 -14.84 -9.51
CA THR A 51 -3.90 -13.67 -10.01
C THR A 51 -2.80 -13.28 -9.02
N GLU A 52 -1.91 -12.39 -9.44
CA GLU A 52 -0.87 -11.86 -8.57
C GLU A 52 -1.49 -11.01 -7.44
N ILE A 53 -1.18 -11.37 -6.19
CA ILE A 53 -1.65 -10.66 -4.99
C ILE A 53 -0.44 -10.06 -4.30
N LEU A 54 -0.45 -8.74 -4.16
CA LEU A 54 0.54 -8.04 -3.38
C LEU A 54 0.07 -7.99 -1.93
N HIS A 55 0.94 -8.44 -1.02
CA HIS A 55 0.68 -8.47 0.41
C HIS A 55 1.84 -7.85 1.16
N SER A 56 1.59 -7.54 2.43
CA SER A 56 2.59 -7.03 3.37
C SER A 56 3.88 -7.85 3.34
N ASN A 57 5.04 -7.18 3.23
CA ASN A 57 6.34 -7.84 3.40
C ASN A 57 6.60 -8.27 4.85
N GLU A 58 5.83 -7.75 5.82
CA GLU A 58 5.89 -8.09 7.24
C GLU A 58 5.15 -9.40 7.55
N ARG A 59 4.28 -9.85 6.62
CA ARG A 59 3.48 -11.06 6.77
C ARG A 59 3.84 -12.04 5.65
N PRO A 60 4.42 -13.22 5.97
CA PRO A 60 4.84 -14.18 4.94
C PRO A 60 3.66 -14.85 4.22
N ASN A 61 2.47 -14.83 4.82
CA ASN A 61 1.28 -15.49 4.28
C ASN A 61 0.27 -14.45 3.77
N VAL A 62 -0.37 -14.77 2.66
CA VAL A 62 -1.56 -14.08 2.19
C VAL A 62 -2.72 -14.37 3.16
N THR A 63 -3.63 -13.41 3.34
CA THR A 63 -4.84 -13.59 4.13
C THR A 63 -5.75 -14.66 3.50
N ALA A 64 -6.51 -15.40 4.31
CA ALA A 64 -7.38 -16.48 3.80
C ALA A 64 -8.41 -15.98 2.77
N VAL A 65 -8.87 -14.73 2.95
CA VAL A 65 -9.69 -13.97 2.00
C VAL A 65 -8.99 -12.65 1.71
N PHE A 66 -8.93 -12.29 0.44
CA PHE A 66 -8.29 -11.08 -0.12
C PHE A 66 -9.13 -10.55 -1.29
N GLY A 67 -9.05 -9.24 -1.54
CA GLY A 67 -9.71 -8.60 -2.69
C GLY A 67 -8.85 -8.69 -3.95
N THR A 68 -9.49 -8.90 -5.11
CA THR A 68 -8.83 -8.91 -6.43
C THR A 68 -9.36 -7.87 -7.44
N PRO A 69 -9.97 -6.72 -7.05
CA PRO A 69 -10.64 -5.85 -8.02
C PRO A 69 -9.69 -5.21 -9.05
N LEU A 70 -8.43 -4.98 -8.67
CA LEU A 70 -7.42 -4.32 -9.50
C LEU A 70 -6.10 -5.12 -9.45
N PRO A 71 -5.98 -6.22 -10.20
CA PRO A 71 -4.73 -6.97 -10.24
C PRO A 71 -3.60 -6.10 -10.82
N PRO A 72 -2.35 -6.22 -10.32
CA PRO A 72 -1.22 -5.41 -10.80
C PRO A 72 -0.95 -5.62 -12.30
N LYS A 73 -1.28 -4.61 -13.11
CA LYS A 73 -1.06 -4.59 -14.56
C LYS A 73 -0.28 -3.36 -15.01
N GLY A 74 0.33 -3.41 -16.19
CA GLY A 74 1.00 -2.24 -16.78
C GLY A 74 2.12 -1.63 -15.93
N LEU A 75 2.30 -0.32 -16.07
CA LEU A 75 3.23 0.51 -15.31
C LEU A 75 2.74 0.73 -13.87
N SER A 76 1.43 0.96 -13.67
CA SER A 76 0.86 1.11 -12.32
C SER A 76 1.15 -0.13 -11.45
N GLY A 77 1.01 -1.32 -12.02
CA GLY A 77 1.35 -2.58 -11.36
C GLY A 77 2.83 -2.72 -11.01
N LYS A 78 3.75 -2.21 -11.85
CA LYS A 78 5.20 -2.18 -11.51
C LYS A 78 5.47 -1.26 -10.33
N ILE A 79 4.81 -0.10 -10.27
CA ILE A 79 4.94 0.84 -9.15
C ILE A 79 4.38 0.19 -7.87
N ARG A 80 3.24 -0.50 -7.96
CA ARG A 80 2.69 -1.27 -6.82
C ARG A 80 3.68 -2.34 -6.35
N ARG A 81 4.23 -3.17 -7.25
CA ARG A 81 5.26 -4.18 -6.89
C ARG A 81 6.47 -3.56 -6.17
N TYR A 82 6.92 -2.38 -6.61
CA TYR A 82 7.98 -1.65 -5.93
C TYR A 82 7.56 -1.18 -4.53
N ALA A 83 6.35 -0.64 -4.38
CA ALA A 83 5.82 -0.19 -3.09
C ALA A 83 5.79 -1.30 -2.04
N PHE A 84 5.39 -2.52 -2.42
CA PHE A 84 5.30 -3.67 -1.52
C PHE A 84 6.66 -4.27 -1.11
N GLN A 85 7.78 -3.74 -1.62
CA GLN A 85 9.12 -4.09 -1.10
C GLN A 85 9.42 -3.38 0.23
N PHE A 86 8.73 -2.28 0.53
CA PHE A 86 8.90 -1.49 1.75
C PHE A 86 7.88 -1.88 2.82
N SER A 87 8.27 -1.72 4.09
CA SER A 87 7.35 -1.87 5.25
C SER A 87 6.17 -0.90 5.14
N GLU A 88 5.02 -1.33 5.63
CA GLU A 88 3.78 -0.53 5.65
C GLU A 88 3.91 0.74 6.49
N ASN A 89 4.90 0.83 7.39
CA ASN A 89 5.16 2.05 8.14
C ASN A 89 6.00 3.09 7.35
N SER A 90 6.52 2.71 6.18
CA SER A 90 7.40 3.56 5.39
C SER A 90 6.62 4.41 4.38
N TYR A 91 7.06 5.66 4.21
CA TYR A 91 6.60 6.50 3.09
C TYR A 91 6.93 5.88 1.72
N GLY A 92 7.97 5.05 1.64
CA GLY A 92 8.33 4.30 0.43
C GLY A 92 7.26 3.28 0.02
N HIS A 93 6.38 2.88 0.94
CA HIS A 93 5.22 2.05 0.62
C HIS A 93 4.06 2.92 0.10
N TRP A 94 3.67 3.96 0.85
CA TRP A 94 2.44 4.70 0.55
C TRP A 94 2.55 5.69 -0.61
N LEU A 95 3.66 6.43 -0.73
CA LEU A 95 3.79 7.45 -1.77
C LEU A 95 3.76 6.83 -3.18
N PRO A 96 4.45 5.71 -3.45
CA PRO A 96 4.34 5.06 -4.75
C PRO A 96 2.94 4.48 -5.02
N LEU A 97 2.20 4.01 -4.01
CA LEU A 97 0.83 3.54 -4.21
C LEU A 97 -0.11 4.67 -4.68
N LEU A 98 -0.02 5.85 -4.06
CA LEU A 98 -0.76 7.03 -4.52
C LEU A 98 -0.42 7.42 -5.95
N LEU A 99 0.86 7.32 -6.32
CA LEU A 99 1.29 7.55 -7.70
C LEU A 99 0.76 6.47 -8.64
N ALA A 100 0.78 5.21 -8.23
CA ALA A 100 0.30 4.08 -9.01
C ALA A 100 -1.18 4.25 -9.38
N ASP A 101 -2.01 4.73 -8.46
CA ASP A 101 -3.43 4.97 -8.73
C ASP A 101 -3.63 6.06 -9.79
N ARG A 102 -2.81 7.13 -9.77
CA ARG A 102 -2.85 8.16 -10.83
C ARG A 102 -2.37 7.65 -12.17
N VAL A 103 -1.38 6.76 -12.17
CA VAL A 103 -0.89 6.12 -13.41
C VAL A 103 -1.96 5.17 -13.96
N ASP A 104 -2.61 4.37 -13.12
CA ASP A 104 -3.65 3.41 -13.51
C ASP A 104 -4.85 4.10 -14.15
N GLU A 105 -5.28 5.26 -13.61
CA GLU A 105 -6.30 6.11 -14.25
C GLU A 105 -5.92 6.50 -15.69
N ILE A 106 -4.66 6.89 -15.92
CA ILE A 106 -4.17 7.30 -17.24
C ILE A 106 -4.04 6.08 -18.16
N GLU A 107 -3.56 4.95 -17.65
CA GLU A 107 -3.49 3.69 -18.40
C GLU A 107 -4.87 3.24 -18.87
N GLY A 108 -5.88 3.31 -17.99
CA GLY A 108 -7.28 3.01 -18.34
C GLY A 108 -7.80 3.91 -19.47
N VAL A 109 -7.57 5.23 -19.40
CA VAL A 109 -7.95 6.16 -20.48
C VAL A 109 -7.26 5.81 -21.80
N ILE A 110 -5.97 5.46 -21.76
CA ILE A 110 -5.23 5.07 -22.97
C ILE A 110 -5.79 3.77 -23.55
N ASP A 111 -6.12 2.80 -22.70
CA ASP A 111 -6.69 1.53 -23.13
C ASP A 111 -8.11 1.70 -23.72
N ASP A 112 -8.94 2.56 -23.13
CA ASP A 112 -10.28 2.90 -23.67
C ASP A 112 -10.16 3.54 -25.07
N LEU A 113 -9.24 4.50 -25.22
CA LEU A 113 -8.96 5.16 -26.49
C LEU A 113 -8.45 4.16 -27.55
N ARG A 114 -7.61 3.20 -27.15
CA ARG A 114 -7.14 2.12 -28.05
C ARG A 114 -8.27 1.20 -28.50
N GLN A 115 -9.25 0.95 -27.63
CA GLN A 115 -10.43 0.15 -27.95
C GLN A 115 -11.48 0.94 -28.75
N GLY A 116 -11.21 2.22 -29.06
CA GLY A 116 -12.12 3.09 -29.82
C GLY A 116 -13.23 3.71 -28.99
N HIS A 117 -13.18 3.59 -27.65
CA HIS A 117 -14.09 4.27 -26.76
C HIS A 117 -13.50 5.63 -26.38
N VAL A 118 -14.18 6.71 -26.74
CA VAL A 118 -13.78 8.06 -26.31
C VAL A 118 -14.65 8.44 -25.11
N PRO A 119 -14.12 8.41 -23.88
CA PRO A 119 -14.91 8.75 -22.70
C PRO A 119 -15.37 10.20 -22.75
N ASN A 120 -16.59 10.46 -22.28
CA ASN A 120 -17.18 11.79 -22.30
C ASN A 120 -16.71 12.62 -21.10
N PHE A 121 -15.43 12.97 -21.10
CA PHE A 121 -14.79 13.73 -20.02
C PHE A 121 -15.53 15.02 -19.66
N PHE A 122 -16.15 15.68 -20.63
CA PHE A 122 -16.86 16.94 -20.42
C PHE A 122 -18.14 16.78 -19.60
N ALA A 123 -18.86 15.66 -19.77
CA ALA A 123 -20.06 15.34 -19.01
C ALA A 123 -19.73 14.67 -17.67
N GLU A 124 -18.81 13.69 -17.67
CA GLU A 124 -18.52 12.84 -16.51
C GLU A 124 -17.67 13.52 -15.44
N ARG A 125 -16.68 14.35 -15.83
CA ARG A 125 -15.83 15.09 -14.86
C ARG A 125 -16.44 16.42 -14.43
N GLY A 126 -17.65 16.75 -14.87
CA GLY A 126 -18.33 17.99 -14.51
C GLY A 126 -17.61 19.26 -14.97
N TRP A 127 -16.81 19.18 -16.02
CA TRP A 127 -16.00 20.31 -16.49
C TRP A 127 -16.86 21.52 -16.89
N LYS A 128 -18.06 21.28 -17.44
CA LYS A 128 -19.05 22.34 -17.71
C LYS A 128 -19.39 23.16 -16.47
N ALA A 129 -19.60 22.50 -15.33
CA ALA A 129 -19.87 23.17 -14.05
C ALA A 129 -18.63 23.91 -13.54
N GLN A 130 -17.44 23.30 -13.65
CA GLN A 130 -16.20 23.95 -13.22
C GLN A 130 -15.89 25.20 -14.06
N PHE A 131 -16.11 25.19 -15.38
CA PHE A 131 -15.93 26.38 -16.22
C PHE A 131 -16.90 27.51 -15.85
N LYS A 132 -18.14 27.15 -15.49
CA LYS A 132 -19.17 28.12 -15.11
C LYS A 132 -18.93 28.72 -13.72
N HIS A 133 -18.50 27.92 -12.76
CA HIS A 133 -18.43 28.33 -11.35
C HIS A 133 -17.01 28.65 -10.86
N ASN A 134 -15.96 28.11 -11.50
CA ASN A 134 -14.57 28.34 -11.08
C ASN A 134 -13.56 28.25 -12.25
N PRO A 135 -13.66 29.14 -13.25
CA PRO A 135 -12.77 29.11 -14.42
C PRO A 135 -11.30 29.37 -14.07
N LYS A 136 -11.02 30.18 -13.04
CA LYS A 136 -9.66 30.48 -12.58
C LYS A 136 -8.94 29.21 -12.10
N ALA A 137 -9.60 28.37 -11.31
CA ALA A 137 -9.01 27.14 -10.82
C ALA A 137 -8.69 26.15 -11.96
N ILE A 138 -9.52 26.09 -13.01
CA ILE A 138 -9.21 25.28 -14.20
C ILE A 138 -7.98 25.84 -14.91
N ALA A 139 -7.96 27.14 -15.20
CA ALA A 139 -6.85 27.78 -15.91
C ALA A 139 -5.51 27.53 -15.18
N THR A 140 -5.50 27.66 -13.85
CA THR A 140 -4.32 27.38 -13.03
C THR A 140 -3.90 25.91 -13.13
N LYS A 141 -4.85 24.96 -13.00
CA LYS A 141 -4.54 23.52 -13.11
C LYS A 141 -3.96 23.16 -14.48
N VAL A 142 -4.54 23.69 -15.55
CA VAL A 142 -4.08 23.46 -16.92
C VAL A 142 -2.70 24.08 -17.12
N ALA A 143 -2.48 25.31 -16.67
CA ALA A 143 -1.18 25.99 -16.79
C ALA A 143 -0.07 25.26 -16.04
N VAL A 144 -0.33 24.85 -14.78
CA VAL A 144 0.64 24.08 -13.97
C VAL A 144 0.92 22.73 -14.61
N GLY A 145 -0.12 22.02 -15.07
CA GLY A 145 0.05 20.74 -15.76
C GLY A 145 0.91 20.88 -17.03
N ALA A 146 0.63 21.89 -17.86
CA ALA A 146 1.40 22.16 -19.08
C ALA A 146 2.86 22.53 -18.77
N LEU A 147 3.11 23.32 -17.72
CA LEU A 147 4.47 23.65 -17.27
C LEU A 147 5.24 22.41 -16.79
N LEU A 148 4.62 21.54 -16.00
CA LEU A 148 5.26 20.32 -15.53
C LEU A 148 5.61 19.38 -16.69
N VAL A 149 4.66 19.18 -17.62
CA VAL A 149 4.89 18.34 -18.80
C VAL A 149 6.00 18.91 -19.68
N THR A 150 6.00 20.21 -19.96
CA THR A 150 7.05 20.84 -20.77
C THR A 150 8.41 20.78 -20.09
N ALA A 151 8.49 20.99 -18.76
CA ALA A 151 9.72 20.85 -17.99
C ALA A 151 10.27 19.42 -18.05
N VAL A 152 9.42 18.41 -17.87
CA VAL A 152 9.81 16.98 -17.97
C VAL A 152 10.30 16.66 -19.37
N VAL A 153 9.58 17.08 -20.42
CA VAL A 153 9.99 16.84 -21.81
C VAL A 153 11.31 17.54 -22.14
N ALA A 154 11.50 18.78 -21.71
CA ALA A 154 12.74 19.52 -21.91
C ALA A 154 13.92 18.86 -21.19
N TYR A 155 13.72 18.38 -19.95
CA TYR A 155 14.71 17.65 -19.19
C TYR A 155 15.11 16.34 -19.88
N LEU A 156 14.14 15.54 -20.32
CA LEU A 156 14.40 14.28 -21.04
C LEU A 156 15.09 14.50 -22.39
N ARG A 157 14.80 15.61 -23.09
CA ARG A 157 15.49 15.99 -24.33
C ARG A 157 16.91 16.51 -24.11
N ARG A 158 17.19 17.11 -22.96
CA ARG A 158 18.53 17.60 -22.59
C ARG A 158 19.46 16.48 -22.14
N SER A 159 18.90 15.39 -21.59
CA SER A 159 19.67 14.22 -21.15
C SER A 159 19.99 13.23 -22.28
N LYS A 160 19.48 13.47 -23.49
CA LYS A 160 19.89 12.81 -24.73
C LYS A 160 20.90 13.67 -25.45
#